data_AF-R5KJP2-F1
#
_entry.id   AF-R5KJP2-F1
#
_cell.length_a   1.000
_cell.length_b   1.000
_cell.length_c   1.000
_cell.angle_alpha   90.00
_cell.angle_beta   90.00
_cell.angle_gamma   90.00
#
_symmetry.space_group_name_H-M   'P 1'
#
loop_
_entity.id
_entity.type
_entity.pdbx_description
1 polymer ?
#
loop_
_entity_poly.entity_id
_entity_poly.type
_entity_poly.pdbx_seq_one_letter_code
_entity_poly.pdbx_strand_id
1 'polypeptide(L)'
;MTLCEADITSKNEGRKKHFLENFRIVRSKLHDLKEKDYKRLLQPCIDGTEIMAMFNLKPSREVGELKKALKDAVLDNRVPNEREPLMELLMEKAKEMGLVKE
;
A
#
# COMPACT_ATOMS: atom_id res chain seq x y z
N MET A 1 17.28 17.41 0.15
CA MET A 1 16.98 18.80 -0.28
C MET A 1 17.60 19.85 0.65
N THR A 2 17.87 19.53 1.91
CA THR A 2 18.45 20.47 2.91
C THR A 2 19.76 21.13 2.47
N LEU A 3 20.63 20.41 1.75
CA LEU A 3 21.88 20.95 1.19
C LEU A 3 21.67 21.90 0.00
N CYS A 4 20.64 21.66 -0.82
CA CYS A 4 20.32 22.50 -1.98
C CYS A 4 19.71 23.84 -1.58
N GLU A 5 18.98 23.92 -0.46
CA GLU A 5 18.45 25.18 0.08
C GLU A 5 19.55 26.08 0.67
N ALA A 6 20.57 25.48 1.28
CA ALA A 6 21.72 26.20 1.81
C ALA A 6 22.55 26.88 0.70
N ASP A 7 22.53 26.31 -0.51
CA ASP A 7 23.27 26.80 -1.68
C ASP A 7 22.50 27.87 -2.49
N ILE A 8 21.27 28.23 -2.09
CA ILE A 8 20.49 29.30 -2.73
C ILE A 8 21.06 30.67 -2.28
N THR A 9 22.15 31.07 -2.91
CA THR A 9 22.69 32.43 -2.79
C THR A 9 22.36 33.21 -4.06
N SER A 10 21.45 34.17 -3.95
CA SER A 10 21.07 35.08 -5.04
C SER A 10 20.93 36.49 -4.49
N LYS A 11 21.49 37.49 -5.20
CA LYS A 11 21.27 38.92 -4.89
C LYS A 11 19.81 39.35 -5.10
N ASN A 12 19.02 38.56 -5.82
CA ASN A 12 17.61 38.84 -6.07
C ASN A 12 16.74 38.07 -5.04
N GLU A 13 16.20 38.81 -4.07
CA GLU A 13 15.35 38.26 -3.01
C GLU A 13 14.06 37.63 -3.53
N GLY A 14 13.49 38.16 -4.63
CA GLY A 14 12.29 37.61 -5.26
C GLY A 14 12.52 36.20 -5.80
N ARG A 15 13.65 35.98 -6.50
CA ARG A 15 14.06 34.63 -6.95
C ARG A 15 14.29 33.71 -5.75
N LYS A 16 14.97 34.19 -4.70
CA LYS A 16 15.24 33.39 -3.49
C LYS A 16 13.94 32.91 -2.83
N LYS A 17 12.95 33.79 -2.65
CA LYS A 17 11.63 33.45 -2.10
C LYS A 17 10.89 32.43 -2.96
N HIS A 18 10.87 32.63 -4.29
CA HIS A 18 10.20 31.72 -5.20
C HIS A 18 10.80 30.30 -5.19
N PHE A 19 12.13 30.18 -5.19
CA PHE A 19 12.77 28.87 -5.09
C PHE A 19 12.47 28.18 -3.76
N LEU A 20 12.55 28.89 -2.63
CA LEU A 20 12.22 28.34 -1.32
C LEU A 20 10.77 27.84 -1.23
N GLU A 21 9.83 28.59 -1.81
CA GLU A 21 8.42 28.21 -1.84
C GLU A 21 8.18 26.98 -2.72
N ASN A 22 8.82 26.90 -3.90
CA ASN A 22 8.78 25.71 -4.74
C ASN A 22 9.36 24.48 -4.02
N PHE A 23 10.48 24.62 -3.30
CA PHE A 23 11.03 23.53 -2.50
C PHE A 23 10.08 23.08 -1.39
N ARG A 24 9.37 24.01 -0.75
CA ARG A 24 8.34 23.70 0.26
C ARG A 24 7.21 22.87 -0.33
N ILE A 25 6.70 23.26 -1.49
CA ILE A 25 5.64 22.55 -2.21
C ILE A 25 6.11 21.14 -2.59
N VAL A 26 7.32 21.02 -3.14
CA VAL A 26 7.90 19.73 -3.53
C VAL A 26 8.11 18.83 -2.31
N ARG A 27 8.56 19.36 -1.16
CA ARG A 27 8.67 18.59 0.09
C ARG A 27 7.32 18.06 0.58
N SER A 28 6.28 18.89 0.56
CA SER A 28 4.92 18.44 0.92
C SER A 28 4.48 17.27 0.03
N LYS A 29 4.60 17.44 -1.29
CA LYS A 29 4.23 16.39 -2.26
C LYS A 29 5.02 15.10 -2.06
N LEU A 30 6.31 15.19 -1.74
CA LEU A 30 7.16 14.04 -1.43
C LEU A 30 6.71 13.30 -0.18
N HIS A 31 6.30 14.03 0.86
CA HIS A 31 5.74 13.43 2.07
C HIS A 31 4.44 12.67 1.75
N ASP A 32 3.51 13.33 1.05
CA ASP A 32 2.24 12.73 0.63
C ASP A 32 2.47 11.49 -0.25
N LEU A 33 3.50 11.51 -1.11
CA LEU A 33 3.83 10.38 -1.97
C LEU A 33 4.34 9.19 -1.15
N LYS A 34 5.24 9.44 -0.18
CA LYS A 34 5.77 8.38 0.69
C LYS A 34 4.69 7.69 1.49
N GLU A 35 3.74 8.45 2.04
CA GLU A 35 2.60 7.86 2.77
C GLU A 35 1.70 7.02 1.86
N LYS A 36 1.49 7.48 0.62
CA LYS A 36 0.71 6.72 -0.37
C LYS A 36 1.44 5.46 -0.83
N ASP A 37 2.75 5.53 -1.05
CA ASP A 37 3.56 4.37 -1.45
C ASP A 37 3.67 3.35 -0.32
N TYR A 38 3.79 3.80 0.93
CA TYR A 38 3.79 2.90 2.09
C TYR A 38 2.50 2.06 2.13
N LYS A 39 1.34 2.69 1.86
CA LYS A 39 0.05 1.99 1.75
C LYS A 39 -0.04 1.05 0.53
N ARG A 40 0.75 1.27 -0.53
CA ARG A 40 0.82 0.38 -1.70
C ARG A 40 1.73 -0.82 -1.46
N LEU A 41 2.88 -0.62 -0.81
CA LEU A 41 3.79 -1.69 -0.40
C LEU A 41 3.13 -2.69 0.56
N LEU A 42 2.16 -2.24 1.35
CA LEU A 42 1.35 -3.06 2.25
C LEU A 42 0.22 -3.85 1.55
N GLN A 43 0.15 -3.84 0.22
CA GLN A 43 -0.81 -4.71 -0.47
C GLN A 43 -0.34 -6.17 -0.38
N PRO A 44 -1.26 -7.11 -0.08
CA PRO A 44 -0.93 -8.52 -0.02
C PRO A 44 -0.45 -9.02 -1.38
N CYS A 45 0.49 -9.98 -1.39
CA CYS A 45 1.02 -10.62 -2.59
C CYS A 45 -0.02 -11.38 -3.43
N ILE A 46 -1.23 -11.63 -2.89
CA ILE A 46 -2.31 -12.38 -3.53
C ILE A 46 -3.36 -11.40 -4.07
N ASP A 47 -3.62 -11.50 -5.37
CA ASP A 47 -4.65 -10.72 -6.05
C ASP A 47 -6.03 -11.38 -6.00
N GLY A 48 -7.07 -10.54 -6.12
CA GLY A 48 -8.46 -11.02 -6.11
C GLY A 48 -8.78 -11.97 -7.27
N THR A 49 -8.12 -11.81 -8.41
CA THR A 49 -8.20 -12.74 -9.56
C THR A 49 -7.63 -14.11 -9.23
N GLU A 50 -6.56 -14.16 -8.43
CA GLU A 50 -5.94 -15.42 -8.01
C GLU A 50 -6.87 -16.17 -7.06
N ILE A 51 -7.50 -15.47 -6.11
CA ILE A 51 -8.52 -16.02 -5.21
C ILE A 51 -9.71 -16.56 -6.01
N MET A 52 -10.21 -15.81 -7.00
CA MET A 52 -11.31 -16.25 -7.85
C MET A 52 -10.97 -17.52 -8.64
N ALA A 53 -9.76 -17.60 -9.19
CA ALA A 53 -9.29 -18.77 -9.93
C ALA A 53 -9.11 -20.00 -9.01
N MET A 54 -8.53 -19.81 -7.83
CA MET A 54 -8.28 -20.90 -6.88
C MET A 54 -9.56 -21.54 -6.34
N PHE A 55 -10.55 -20.73 -5.99
CA PHE A 55 -11.82 -21.22 -5.45
C PHE A 55 -12.91 -21.37 -6.51
N ASN A 56 -12.59 -21.09 -7.78
CA ASN A 56 -13.53 -21.08 -8.89
C ASN A 56 -14.81 -20.25 -8.60
N LEU A 57 -14.62 -19.14 -7.88
CA LEU A 57 -15.69 -18.26 -7.41
C LEU A 57 -15.93 -17.12 -8.40
N LYS A 58 -17.20 -16.71 -8.50
CA LYS A 58 -17.57 -15.46 -9.20
C LYS A 58 -17.20 -14.26 -8.34
N PRO A 59 -17.09 -13.05 -8.92
CA PRO A 59 -16.94 -11.82 -8.13
C PRO A 59 -18.10 -11.70 -7.13
N SER A 60 -17.82 -12.00 -5.87
CA SER A 60 -18.77 -11.99 -4.76
C SER A 60 -18.26 -11.09 -3.63
N ARG A 61 -19.14 -10.79 -2.68
CA ARG A 61 -18.80 -10.00 -1.49
C ARG A 61 -17.73 -10.70 -0.65
N GLU A 62 -17.73 -12.03 -0.64
CA GLU A 62 -16.82 -12.87 0.14
C GLU A 62 -15.37 -12.75 -0.34
N VAL A 63 -15.15 -12.70 -1.67
CA VAL A 63 -13.82 -12.43 -2.24
C VAL A 63 -13.29 -11.07 -1.78
N GLY A 64 -14.17 -10.07 -1.66
CA GLY A 64 -13.85 -8.77 -1.11
C GLY A 64 -13.46 -8.81 0.37
N GLU A 65 -14.17 -9.62 1.17
CA GLU A 65 -13.86 -9.83 2.59
C GLU A 65 -12.55 -10.56 2.80
N LEU A 66 -12.26 -11.61 2.02
CA LEU A 66 -10.96 -12.30 2.03
C LEU A 66 -9.81 -11.36 1.70
N LYS A 67 -9.96 -10.56 0.63
CA LYS A 67 -8.94 -9.58 0.23
C LYS A 67 -8.70 -8.53 1.32
N LYS A 68 -9.77 -8.09 1.99
CA LYS A 68 -9.68 -7.14 3.10
C LYS A 68 -8.98 -7.76 4.31
N ALA A 69 -9.37 -8.98 4.69
CA ALA A 69 -8.77 -9.72 5.80
C ALA A 69 -7.26 -9.95 5.60
N LEU A 70 -6.85 -10.34 4.38
CA LEU A 70 -5.43 -10.48 4.04
C LEU A 70 -4.68 -9.14 4.17
N LYS A 71 -5.26 -8.06 3.66
CA LYS A 71 -4.66 -6.73 3.74
C LYS A 71 -4.53 -6.25 5.19
N ASP A 72 -5.56 -6.43 6.02
CA ASP A 72 -5.52 -6.08 7.44
C ASP A 72 -4.49 -6.93 8.18
N ALA A 73 -4.39 -8.23 7.90
CA ALA A 73 -3.42 -9.13 8.52
C ALA A 73 -1.95 -8.79 8.18
N VAL A 74 -1.68 -8.34 6.94
CA VAL A 74 -0.36 -7.81 6.54
C VAL A 74 -0.08 -6.47 7.21
N LEU A 75 -1.08 -5.59 7.31
CA LEU A 75 -0.94 -4.29 7.98
C LEU A 75 -0.61 -4.47 9.47
N ASP A 76 -1.30 -5.41 10.13
CA ASP A 76 -1.11 -5.75 11.54
C ASP A 76 0.18 -6.55 11.81
N ASN A 77 0.99 -6.85 10.79
CA ASN A 77 2.17 -7.72 10.89
C ASN A 77 1.87 -9.10 11.50
N ARG A 78 0.62 -9.60 11.37
CA ARG A 78 0.24 -10.94 11.83
C ARG A 78 0.81 -12.04 10.94
N VAL A 79 0.88 -11.77 9.64
CA VAL A 79 1.42 -12.69 8.63
C VAL A 79 2.44 -11.95 7.76
N PRO A 80 3.54 -12.61 7.36
CA PRO A 80 4.46 -12.08 6.36
C PRO A 80 3.74 -11.79 5.05
N ASN A 81 4.17 -10.77 4.32
CA ASN A 81 3.70 -10.52 2.95
C ASN A 81 4.36 -11.49 1.95
N GLU A 82 4.29 -12.78 2.26
CA GLU A 82 4.83 -13.88 1.45
C GLU A 82 3.68 -14.77 0.99
N ARG A 83 3.88 -15.47 -0.12
CA ARG A 83 2.81 -16.26 -0.75
C ARG A 83 2.30 -17.39 0.14
N GLU A 84 3.19 -18.14 0.77
CA GLU A 84 2.83 -19.29 1.63
C GLU A 84 1.93 -18.89 2.82
N PRO A 85 2.33 -17.97 3.72
CA PRO A 85 1.50 -17.61 4.88
C PRO A 85 0.19 -16.92 4.50
N LEU A 86 0.18 -16.12 3.43
CA LEU A 86 -1.06 -15.53 2.92
C LEU A 86 -2.01 -16.58 2.38
N MET A 87 -1.49 -17.65 1.76
CA MET A 87 -2.29 -18.77 1.26
C MET A 87 -2.93 -19.56 2.40
N GLU A 88 -2.18 -19.84 3.47
CA GLU A 88 -2.71 -20.53 4.65
C GLU A 88 -3.82 -19.72 5.31
N LEU A 89 -3.59 -18.42 5.53
CA LEU A 89 -4.60 -17.52 6.10
C LEU A 89 -5.84 -17.41 5.20
N LEU A 90 -5.65 -17.38 3.88
CA LEU A 90 -6.73 -17.37 2.90
C LEU A 90 -7.58 -18.66 3.00
N MET A 91 -6.94 -19.83 3.08
CA MET A 91 -7.65 -21.11 3.23
C MET A 91 -8.39 -21.20 4.56
N GLU A 92 -7.77 -20.77 5.66
CA GLU A 92 -8.39 -20.76 6.99
C GLU A 92 -9.65 -19.88 7.00
N LYS A 93 -9.54 -18.65 6.48
CA LYS A 93 -10.68 -17.73 6.37
C LYS A 93 -11.74 -18.23 5.40
N ALA A 94 -11.35 -18.86 4.29
CA ALA A 94 -12.30 -19.42 3.33
C ALA A 94 -13.09 -20.60 3.94
N LYS A 95 -12.46 -21.41 4.80
CA LYS A 95 -13.14 -22.45 5.58
C LYS A 95 -14.08 -21.86 6.62
N GLU A 96 -13.65 -20.85 7.39
CA GLU A 96 -14.52 -20.17 8.37
C GLU A 96 -15.77 -19.56 7.71
N MET A 97 -15.63 -19.02 6.50
CA MET A 97 -16.73 -18.45 5.72
C MET A 97 -17.59 -19.51 5.00
N GLY A 98 -17.19 -20.78 5.00
CA GLY A 98 -17.92 -21.86 4.33
C GLY A 98 -17.83 -21.85 2.80
N LEU A 99 -16.84 -21.14 2.24
CA LEU A 99 -16.59 -21.05 0.79
C LEU A 99 -15.98 -22.33 0.22
N VAL A 100 -15.27 -23.08 1.06
CA VAL A 100 -14.71 -24.39 0.72
C VAL A 100 -15.54 -25.42 1.47
N LYS A 101 -16.39 -26.15 0.75
CA LYS A 101 -17.02 -27.38 1.25
C LYS A 101 -16.13 -28.55 0.83
N GLU A 102 -15.79 -29.40 1.80
CA GLU A 102 -15.33 -30.77 1.53
C GLU A 102 -16.35 -31.54 0.67
#